data_AF-A0A7S2AMD0-F1
#
_entry.id   AF-A0A7S2AMD0-F1
#
_cell.length_a   1.000
_cell.length_b   1.000
_cell.length_c   1.000
_cell.angle_alpha   90.00
_cell.angle_beta   90.00
_cell.angle_gamma   90.00
#
_symmetry.space_group_name_H-M   'P 1'
#
loop_
_entity.id
_entity.type
_entity.pdbx_description
1 polymer ?
#
loop_
_entity_poly.entity_id
_entity_poly.type
_entity_poly.pdbx_seq_one_letter_code
_entity_poly.pdbx_strand_id
1 'polypeptide(L)'
;INHVENTTNTDKTGPGCDDSGGDNERSAWILFDGHGVNGHLVSRFCRDRLKETWIENNFCLLRTFKALNCELDRSPLVDVRSSGSTCIMVTLHDRNFLQVAHCGDSRAVLGRWNDSLSDDEG
;
A
#
# COMPACT_ATOMS: atom_id res chain seq x y z
N ILE A 1 26.62 17.17 -0.57
CA ILE A 1 25.96 16.44 0.53
C ILE A 1 24.64 17.15 0.79
N ASN A 2 23.55 16.66 0.20
CA ASN A 2 22.21 17.06 0.61
C ASN A 2 21.41 15.77 0.71
N HIS A 3 21.17 15.40 1.96
CA HIS A 3 20.42 14.24 2.39
C HIS A 3 18.98 14.43 1.90
N VAL A 4 18.59 13.73 0.84
CA VAL A 4 17.17 13.57 0.50
C VAL A 4 16.64 12.53 1.49
N GLU A 5 15.78 12.96 2.39
CA GLU A 5 15.06 12.05 3.27
C GLU A 5 14.13 11.19 2.39
N ASN A 6 14.54 9.95 2.12
CA ASN A 6 13.61 8.89 1.78
C ASN A 6 12.67 8.75 2.98
N THR A 7 11.53 9.43 2.93
CA THR A 7 10.46 9.25 3.89
C THR A 7 9.83 7.89 3.59
N THR A 8 10.48 6.82 4.07
CA THR A 8 9.77 5.60 4.46
C THR A 8 8.93 5.99 5.66
N ASN A 9 7.80 6.67 5.42
CA ASN A 9 6.73 6.69 6.39
C ASN A 9 6.20 5.25 6.42
N THR A 10 6.82 4.44 7.26
CA THR A 10 6.12 3.36 7.94
C THR A 10 5.10 4.05 8.84
N ASP A 11 4.06 4.66 8.27
CA ASP A 11 2.85 4.93 9.01
C ASP A 11 2.39 3.55 9.45
N LYS A 12 2.72 3.22 10.71
CA LYS A 12 2.13 2.10 11.42
C LYS A 12 0.65 2.41 11.57
N THR A 13 -0.12 2.24 10.50
CA THR A 13 -1.57 2.08 10.60
C THR A 13 -1.85 0.62 10.91
N GLY A 14 -1.24 0.10 11.98
CA GLY A 14 -1.68 -1.11 12.64
C GLY A 14 -2.52 -0.67 13.82
N PRO A 15 -3.84 -0.95 13.87
CA PRO A 15 -4.55 -0.80 15.12
C PRO A 15 -3.91 -1.76 16.13
N GLY A 16 -3.70 -1.26 17.35
CA GLY A 16 -3.46 -2.11 18.50
C GLY A 16 -4.53 -3.18 18.56
N CYS A 17 -4.08 -4.41 18.75
CA CYS A 17 -4.92 -5.54 19.05
C CYS A 17 -5.46 -5.36 20.47
N ASP A 18 -6.66 -4.81 20.54
CA ASP A 18 -7.49 -4.72 21.75
C ASP A 18 -8.60 -5.76 21.58
N ASP A 19 -8.55 -6.83 22.38
CA ASP A 19 -9.52 -7.93 22.42
C ASP A 19 -10.93 -7.41 22.72
N SER A 20 -11.87 -7.60 21.79
CA SER A 20 -13.30 -7.91 22.02
C SER A 20 -14.09 -8.09 20.72
N GLY A 21 -14.22 -9.34 20.26
CA GLY A 21 -15.40 -9.86 19.56
C GLY A 21 -15.80 -9.29 18.19
N GLY A 22 -15.50 -10.04 17.12
CA GLY A 22 -16.40 -10.15 15.96
C GLY A 22 -16.00 -9.48 14.65
N ASP A 23 -14.78 -8.96 14.51
CA ASP A 23 -14.39 -8.18 13.33
C ASP A 23 -13.34 -8.94 12.50
N ASN A 24 -13.60 -9.15 11.19
CA ASN A 24 -12.61 -9.74 10.27
C ASN A 24 -11.33 -8.89 10.27
N GLU A 25 -10.27 -9.39 10.88
CA GLU A 25 -9.01 -8.68 11.07
C GLU A 25 -8.35 -8.44 9.70
N ARG A 26 -8.17 -7.17 9.34
CA ARG A 26 -7.51 -6.76 8.10
C ARG A 26 -6.37 -5.81 8.38
N SER A 27 -5.18 -6.20 7.94
CA SER A 27 -4.00 -5.34 7.91
C SER A 27 -3.64 -4.98 6.48
N ALA A 28 -3.10 -3.78 6.27
CA ALA A 28 -2.63 -3.34 4.97
C ALA A 28 -1.29 -2.62 5.09
N TRP A 29 -0.41 -2.87 4.12
CA TRP A 29 0.86 -2.18 3.93
C TRP A 29 0.93 -1.67 2.51
N ILE A 30 1.28 -0.41 2.34
CA ILE A 30 1.27 0.25 1.04
C ILE A 30 2.59 0.99 0.83
N LEU A 31 3.09 0.96 -0.41
CA LEU A 31 4.21 1.77 -0.86
C LEU A 31 3.82 2.51 -2.14
N PHE A 32 4.12 3.80 -2.18
CA PHE A 32 3.98 4.67 -3.33
C PHE A 32 5.34 5.26 -3.68
N ASP A 33 5.70 5.26 -4.95
CA ASP A 33 6.86 5.97 -5.49
C ASP A 33 6.39 7.01 -6.51
N GLY A 34 6.63 8.29 -6.23
CA GLY A 34 6.08 9.40 -7.00
C GLY A 34 7.08 9.94 -8.02
N HIS A 35 6.62 10.17 -9.25
CA HIS A 35 7.46 10.64 -10.37
C HIS A 35 6.79 11.74 -11.17
N GLY A 36 7.61 12.51 -11.90
CA GLY A 36 7.18 13.71 -12.62
C GLY A 36 7.13 14.93 -11.70
N VAL A 37 6.75 16.08 -12.27
CA VAL A 37 6.83 17.39 -11.60
C VAL A 37 6.02 17.42 -10.30
N ASN A 38 4.86 16.76 -10.29
CA ASN A 38 3.95 16.68 -9.15
C ASN A 38 3.87 15.26 -8.56
N GLY A 39 4.83 14.38 -8.84
CA GLY A 39 4.79 12.97 -8.41
C GLY A 39 4.56 12.81 -6.92
N HIS A 40 5.25 13.61 -6.11
CA HIS A 40 5.08 13.62 -4.66
C HIS A 40 3.66 14.03 -4.21
N LEU A 41 2.98 14.93 -4.95
CA LEU A 41 1.58 15.30 -4.69
C LEU A 41 0.63 14.17 -5.06
N VAL A 42 0.91 13.45 -6.15
CA VAL A 42 0.15 12.26 -6.56
C VAL A 42 0.25 11.17 -5.50
N SER A 43 1.47 10.81 -5.09
CA SER A 43 1.69 9.79 -4.05
C SER A 43 1.02 10.19 -2.73
N ARG A 44 1.10 11.47 -2.35
CA ARG A 44 0.43 12.00 -1.15
C ARG A 44 -1.08 11.90 -1.25
N PHE A 45 -1.67 12.31 -2.37
CA PHE A 45 -3.11 12.20 -2.60
C PHE A 45 -3.57 10.74 -2.47
N CYS A 46 -2.88 9.82 -3.15
CA CYS A 46 -3.21 8.41 -3.09
C CYS A 46 -3.10 7.85 -1.66
N ARG A 47 -2.04 8.18 -0.93
CA ARG A 47 -1.86 7.78 0.48
C ARG A 47 -3.02 8.27 1.35
N ASP A 48 -3.38 9.54 1.22
CA ASP A 48 -4.37 10.18 2.08
C ASP A 48 -5.80 9.67 1.77
N ARG A 49 -6.10 9.29 0.52
CA ARG A 49 -7.44 8.82 0.08
C ARG A 49 -7.63 7.30 0.14
N LEU A 50 -6.58 6.51 -0.03
CA LEU A 50 -6.68 5.06 -0.28
C LEU A 50 -7.48 4.32 0.81
N LYS A 51 -7.32 4.67 2.09
CA LYS A 51 -8.04 3.99 3.19
C LYS A 51 -9.56 4.12 3.05
N GLU A 52 -10.04 5.34 2.83
CA GLU A 52 -11.46 5.63 2.68
C GLU A 52 -12.01 4.95 1.43
N THR A 53 -11.33 5.11 0.29
CA THR A 53 -11.72 4.45 -0.97
C THR A 53 -11.74 2.93 -0.82
N TRP A 54 -10.81 2.32 -0.06
CA TRP A 54 -10.77 0.87 0.15
C TRP A 54 -11.97 0.36 0.96
N ILE A 55 -12.35 1.08 2.01
CA ILE A 55 -13.52 0.79 2.84
C ILE A 55 -14.82 0.95 2.01
N GLU A 56 -14.97 2.07 1.30
CA GLU A 56 -16.14 2.36 0.45
C GLU A 56 -16.34 1.31 -0.65
N ASN A 57 -15.25 0.71 -1.12
CA ASN A 57 -15.27 -0.33 -2.15
C ASN A 57 -15.30 -1.76 -1.57
N ASN A 58 -15.75 -1.93 -0.33
CA ASN A 58 -15.89 -3.23 0.35
C ASN A 58 -14.61 -4.06 0.31
N PHE A 59 -13.47 -3.41 0.55
CA PHE A 59 -12.14 -4.01 0.54
C PHE A 59 -11.71 -4.64 -0.80
N CYS A 60 -12.44 -4.41 -1.89
CA CYS A 60 -12.11 -4.93 -3.21
C CYS A 60 -10.97 -4.13 -3.85
N LEU A 61 -9.76 -4.71 -3.91
CA LEU A 61 -8.56 -4.02 -4.43
C LEU A 61 -8.73 -3.48 -5.85
N LEU A 62 -9.33 -4.25 -6.76
CA LEU A 62 -9.55 -3.81 -8.13
C LEU A 62 -10.47 -2.58 -8.22
N ARG A 63 -11.57 -2.58 -7.45
CA ARG A 63 -12.50 -1.45 -7.42
C ARG A 63 -11.86 -0.24 -6.75
N THR A 64 -11.12 -0.48 -5.67
CA THR A 64 -10.38 0.55 -4.93
C THR A 64 -9.38 1.28 -5.81
N PHE A 65 -8.53 0.56 -6.56
CA PHE A 65 -7.53 1.19 -7.44
C PHE A 65 -8.21 2.00 -8.55
N LYS A 66 -9.29 1.47 -9.15
CA LYS A 66 -10.05 2.19 -10.17
C LYS A 66 -10.71 3.46 -9.61
N ALA A 67 -11.36 3.36 -8.46
CA ALA A 67 -12.01 4.48 -7.81
C ALA A 67 -11.00 5.55 -7.40
N LEU A 68 -9.87 5.14 -6.80
CA LEU A 68 -8.79 6.04 -6.39
C LEU A 68 -8.19 6.79 -7.59
N ASN A 69 -7.97 6.11 -8.72
CA ASN A 69 -7.52 6.77 -9.94
C ASN A 69 -8.56 7.77 -10.46
N CYS A 70 -9.85 7.42 -10.42
CA CYS A 70 -10.92 8.34 -10.83
C CYS A 70 -11.04 9.56 -9.90
N GLU A 71 -10.83 9.38 -8.59
CA GLU A 71 -10.77 10.49 -7.62
C GLU A 71 -9.59 11.41 -7.91
N LEU A 72 -8.42 10.83 -8.20
CA LEU A 72 -7.21 11.57 -8.55
C LEU A 72 -7.39 12.36 -9.85
N ASP A 73 -7.90 11.74 -10.92
CA ASP A 73 -8.13 12.38 -12.23
C ASP A 73 -9.12 13.56 -12.14
N ARG A 74 -10.05 13.53 -11.18
CA ARG A 74 -11.04 14.59 -10.96
C ARG A 74 -10.58 15.65 -9.96
N SER A 75 -9.47 15.42 -9.27
CA SER A 75 -8.98 16.31 -8.23
C SER A 75 -8.44 17.61 -8.85
N PRO A 76 -9.00 18.79 -8.52
CA PRO A 76 -8.43 20.05 -8.98
C PRO A 76 -7.14 20.42 -8.23
N LEU A 77 -6.77 19.65 -7.21
CA LEU A 77 -5.64 19.95 -6.32
C LEU A 77 -4.31 19.38 -6.83
N VAL A 78 -4.35 18.44 -7.76
CA VAL A 78 -3.16 17.73 -8.25
C VAL A 78 -3.22 17.65 -9.77
N ASP A 79 -2.26 18.28 -10.45
CA ASP A 79 -2.10 18.11 -11.90
C ASP A 79 -1.31 16.82 -12.20
N VAL A 80 -2.01 15.86 -12.81
CA VAL A 80 -1.52 14.52 -13.15
C VAL A 80 -1.08 14.36 -14.61
N ARG A 81 -1.14 15.41 -15.44
CA ARG A 81 -0.92 15.30 -16.89
C ARG A 81 0.45 14.73 -17.27
N SER A 82 1.47 15.00 -16.45
CA SER A 82 2.85 14.51 -16.62
C SER A 82 3.45 14.02 -15.30
N SER A 83 2.61 13.59 -14.37
CA SER A 83 3.01 13.14 -13.04
C SER A 83 2.24 11.88 -12.68
N GLY A 84 2.83 11.02 -11.85
CA GLY A 84 2.19 9.78 -11.45
C GLY A 84 2.87 9.17 -10.24
N SER A 85 2.34 8.06 -9.76
CA SER A 85 2.93 7.27 -8.69
C SER A 85 2.82 5.79 -9.01
N THR A 86 3.82 5.00 -8.65
CA THR A 86 3.59 3.56 -8.46
C THR A 86 2.68 3.35 -7.26
N CYS A 87 2.10 2.16 -7.14
CA CYS A 87 1.46 1.71 -5.93
C CYS A 87 1.66 0.22 -5.78
N ILE A 88 2.06 -0.24 -4.60
CA ILE A 88 1.91 -1.62 -4.18
C ILE A 88 1.17 -1.67 -2.85
N MET A 89 0.10 -2.45 -2.78
CA MET A 89 -0.72 -2.65 -1.60
C MET A 89 -0.77 -4.13 -1.28
N VAL A 90 -0.31 -4.49 -0.09
CA VAL A 90 -0.35 -5.83 0.48
C VAL A 90 -1.40 -5.82 1.57
N THR A 91 -2.34 -6.77 1.54
CA THR A 91 -3.38 -6.92 2.57
C THR A 91 -3.33 -8.31 3.15
N LEU A 92 -3.50 -8.42 4.47
CA LEU A 92 -3.60 -9.68 5.19
C LEU A 92 -4.99 -9.74 5.84
N HIS A 93 -5.79 -10.72 5.45
CA HIS A 93 -7.13 -10.97 5.99
C HIS A 93 -7.07 -12.20 6.87
N ASP A 94 -7.65 -12.11 8.07
CA ASP A 94 -7.80 -13.21 9.04
C ASP A 94 -6.50 -13.99 9.29
N ARG A 95 -5.36 -13.28 9.21
CA ARG A 95 -3.98 -13.78 9.38
C ARG A 95 -3.54 -14.91 8.44
N ASN A 96 -4.36 -15.31 7.46
CA ASN A 96 -4.07 -16.47 6.61
C ASN A 96 -4.20 -16.20 5.12
N PHE A 97 -4.76 -15.05 4.73
CA PHE A 97 -4.99 -14.72 3.33
C PHE A 97 -4.29 -13.42 2.95
N LEU A 98 -3.18 -13.56 2.24
CA LEU A 98 -2.41 -12.44 1.71
C LEU A 98 -2.88 -12.10 0.29
N GLN A 99 -3.29 -10.86 0.05
CA GLN A 99 -3.55 -10.34 -1.30
C GLN A 99 -2.60 -9.20 -1.61
N VAL A 100 -2.15 -9.14 -2.87
CA VAL A 100 -1.29 -8.05 -3.36
C VAL A 100 -1.93 -7.44 -4.61
N ALA A 101 -2.03 -6.13 -4.65
CA ALA A 101 -2.32 -5.35 -5.85
C ALA A 101 -1.15 -4.40 -6.10
N HIS A 102 -0.71 -4.28 -7.35
CA HIS A 102 0.35 -3.35 -7.73
C HIS A 102 0.05 -2.66 -9.06
N CYS A 103 0.60 -1.46 -9.23
CA CYS A 103 0.59 -0.67 -10.45
C CYS A 103 1.95 0.03 -10.56
N GLY A 104 2.66 -0.16 -11.67
CA GLY A 104 4.04 0.31 -11.84
C GLY A 104 5.08 -0.79 -11.54
N ASP A 105 6.27 -0.38 -11.14
CA ASP A 105 7.48 -1.22 -11.07
C ASP A 105 8.04 -1.43 -9.66
N SER A 106 7.38 -0.89 -8.62
CA SER A 106 7.65 -1.24 -7.22
C SER A 106 7.34 -2.71 -6.94
N ARG A 107 8.05 -3.31 -5.97
CA ARG A 107 8.03 -4.77 -5.74
C ARG A 107 7.79 -5.11 -4.27
N ALA A 108 7.01 -6.16 -4.02
CA ALA A 108 6.93 -6.83 -2.73
C ALA A 108 7.53 -8.22 -2.87
N VAL A 109 8.28 -8.64 -1.84
CA VAL A 109 8.95 -9.94 -1.80
C VAL A 109 8.46 -10.68 -0.57
N LEU A 110 7.93 -11.89 -0.75
CA LEU A 110 7.52 -12.78 0.33
C LEU A 110 8.60 -13.83 0.56
N GLY A 111 9.32 -13.70 1.67
CA GLY A 111 10.25 -14.73 2.14
C GLY A 111 9.50 -15.78 2.97
N ARG A 112 9.76 -17.06 2.69
CA ARG A 112 9.36 -18.16 3.58
C ARG A 112 10.60 -18.74 4.21
N TRP A 113 10.69 -18.63 5.53
CA TRP A 113 11.69 -19.36 6.29
C TRP A 113 11.35 -20.85 6.29
N ASN A 114 12.35 -21.70 6.07
CA ASN A 114 12.21 -23.15 6.13
C ASN A 114 13.25 -23.70 7.10
N ASP A 115 12.81 -24.18 8.27
CA ASP A 115 13.70 -24.76 9.28
C ASP A 115 14.37 -26.06 8.82
N SER A 116 13.87 -26.71 7.76
CA SER A 116 14.36 -28.03 7.32
C SER A 116 15.74 -28.04 6.65
N LEU A 117 16.49 -26.93 6.66
CA LEU A 117 17.79 -26.79 5.99
C LEU A 117 18.95 -26.53 6.97
N SER A 118 18.71 -26.60 8.29
CA SER A 118 19.72 -26.32 9.31
C SER A 118 20.62 -27.50 9.68
N ASP A 119 20.38 -28.70 9.15
CA ASP A 119 20.93 -29.93 9.76
C ASP A 119 21.92 -30.73 8.89
N ASP A 120 22.39 -30.20 7.75
CA ASP A 120 23.46 -30.81 6.95
C ASP A 120 24.82 -30.08 7.14
N GLU A 121 25.36 -30.13 8.36
CA GLU A 121 26.79 -29.90 8.62
C GLU A 121 27.39 -31.22 9.16
N GLY A 122 28.09 -31.94 8.29
CA GLY A 122 28.86 -33.15 8.58
C GLY A 122 30.35 -32.93 8.36
#